data_AF-A0A816AI01-F1
#
_entry.id   AF-A0A816AI01-F1
#
_cell.length_a   1.000
_cell.length_b   1.000
_cell.length_c   1.000
_cell.angle_alpha   90.00
_cell.angle_beta   90.00
_cell.angle_gamma   90.00
#
_symmetry.space_group_name_H-M   'P 1'
#
loop_
_entity.id
_entity.type
_entity.pdbx_description
1 polymer ?
#
loop_
_entity_poly.entity_id
_entity_poly.type
_entity_poly.pdbx_seq_one_letter_code
_entity_poly.pdbx_strand_id
1 'polypeptide(L)'
;MSSKGFEFSSIDHETLLLFDTIAQSLISCFQICHSTTFCYIFDFDHQSHRCRIFEGDITNSGSIVASSSSSSRVGSIKLYPEQFASRGQSCSFCQKSRYLTCVNGTCQCHAHTYFDGSICQIQKLLGANCIINAECRLDLNYTCLPRQQCGLASMQTATTVAGYGNGTGGSSLSALHFPTGLAVGVDNSLYIADYGNNRVIKLSEGSSVGSIVAGTGISGNSANQLNGPTGLHVDASLNIYVADSNNFRIMFWQRNSSMGVKVAGSGVSGSTLNSFSTIAGLFVDLQGNIYLCDCNNHRVMKFAPNVTNAVNVAGTGVSGSSSYQLNMPYGVYFDDVKSYLYVADYNNHRIQRYTVGVSTNGTTVAGGNGIGSGSQQLYLPYSVCVSKITNAIYIADSGNNRVQRWSSGATSGVTIAGNGALTSNYSTSLFGAMDIRLSINDTNLFVSEMNYNRVWRFKLV
;
A
#
# COMPACT_ATOMS: atom_id res chain seq x y z
N MET A 1 -30.85 -11.21 -58.24
CA MET A 1 -31.19 -12.60 -57.85
C MET A 1 -29.88 -13.35 -57.62
N SER A 2 -29.86 -14.33 -56.69
CA SER A 2 -28.74 -15.25 -56.37
C SER A 2 -27.39 -14.61 -55.96
N SER A 3 -26.52 -15.25 -55.18
CA SER A 3 -26.69 -16.30 -54.13
C SER A 3 -25.32 -16.55 -53.47
N LYS A 4 -25.30 -16.91 -52.16
CA LYS A 4 -24.11 -17.35 -51.39
C LYS A 4 -23.08 -16.21 -51.17
N GLY A 5 -22.48 -15.97 -50.00
CA GLY A 5 -22.62 -16.58 -48.68
C GLY A 5 -21.42 -17.46 -48.30
N PHE A 6 -20.65 -17.03 -47.30
CA PHE A 6 -19.79 -17.86 -46.44
C PHE A 6 -19.31 -17.09 -45.20
N GLU A 7 -19.16 -17.82 -44.09
CA GLU A 7 -18.39 -17.48 -42.87
C GLU A 7 -16.88 -17.74 -43.09
N PHE A 8 -15.89 -17.47 -42.23
CA PHE A 8 -15.70 -16.78 -40.93
C PHE A 8 -14.18 -16.53 -40.78
N SER A 9 -13.70 -15.40 -40.24
CA SER A 9 -12.42 -15.35 -39.48
C SER A 9 -12.15 -14.00 -38.78
N SER A 10 -11.58 -14.09 -37.57
CA SER A 10 -10.82 -13.07 -36.82
C SER A 10 -11.17 -11.57 -37.02
N ILE A 11 -11.92 -11.02 -36.06
CA ILE A 11 -11.73 -9.64 -35.58
C ILE A 11 -10.90 -9.74 -34.29
N ASP A 12 -9.81 -8.96 -34.16
CA ASP A 12 -9.04 -8.92 -32.92
C ASP A 12 -9.67 -8.02 -31.85
N HIS A 13 -9.14 -8.08 -30.63
CA HIS A 13 -9.67 -7.31 -29.50
C HIS A 13 -8.95 -5.95 -29.29
N GLU A 14 -7.86 -5.68 -30.00
CA GLU A 14 -7.13 -4.41 -29.91
C GLU A 14 -7.80 -3.31 -30.74
N THR A 15 -8.37 -3.68 -31.88
CA THR A 15 -9.07 -2.77 -32.80
C THR A 15 -10.27 -2.05 -32.15
N LEU A 16 -10.86 -2.63 -31.09
CA LEU A 16 -11.95 -2.02 -30.31
C LEU A 16 -11.48 -0.99 -29.28
N LEU A 17 -10.24 -1.06 -28.80
CA LEU A 17 -9.70 -0.15 -27.77
C LEU A 17 -9.08 1.14 -28.36
N LEU A 18 -8.81 1.16 -29.66
CA LEU A 18 -8.27 2.34 -30.33
C LEU A 18 -9.28 3.51 -30.41
N PHE A 19 -10.58 3.21 -30.38
CA PHE A 19 -11.65 4.20 -30.61
C PHE A 19 -11.87 5.20 -29.46
N ASP A 20 -11.66 4.82 -28.20
CA ASP A 20 -11.77 5.76 -27.06
C ASP A 20 -10.55 6.69 -26.92
N THR A 21 -9.43 6.36 -27.59
CA THR A 21 -8.16 7.08 -27.39
C THR A 21 -7.95 8.23 -28.40
N ILE A 22 -8.48 8.13 -29.62
CA ILE A 22 -8.22 9.10 -30.72
C ILE A 22 -9.33 10.18 -30.80
N ALA A 23 -9.58 10.86 -29.67
CA ALA A 23 -10.50 11.99 -29.57
C ALA A 23 -9.84 13.32 -29.15
N GLN A 24 -8.50 13.38 -29.06
CA GLN A 24 -7.75 14.51 -28.49
C GLN A 24 -6.92 15.36 -29.47
N SER A 25 -6.69 14.92 -30.70
CA SER A 25 -5.82 15.63 -31.68
C SER A 25 -6.62 16.50 -32.66
N LEU A 26 -6.14 17.74 -32.88
CA LEU A 26 -6.70 18.63 -33.90
C LEU A 26 -6.19 18.27 -35.31
N ILE A 27 -6.93 17.39 -36.00
CA ILE A 27 -6.81 17.21 -37.46
C ILE A 27 -8.20 17.44 -38.06
N SER A 28 -8.34 18.49 -38.89
CA SER A 28 -9.64 18.93 -39.41
C SER A 28 -10.30 17.94 -40.37
N CYS A 29 -9.51 17.11 -41.07
CA CYS A 29 -9.97 15.96 -41.84
C CYS A 29 -9.02 14.77 -41.65
N PHE A 30 -9.53 13.59 -41.34
CA PHE A 30 -8.76 12.33 -41.37
C PHE A 30 -9.41 11.28 -42.29
N GLN A 31 -8.65 10.26 -42.64
CA GLN A 31 -9.01 9.28 -43.68
C GLN A 31 -8.69 7.86 -43.21
N ILE A 32 -9.57 6.91 -43.51
CA ILE A 32 -9.35 5.48 -43.27
C ILE A 32 -9.65 4.72 -44.56
N CYS A 33 -8.68 3.96 -45.09
CA CYS A 33 -8.86 3.16 -46.29
C CYS A 33 -9.16 1.70 -45.95
N HIS A 34 -10.16 1.12 -46.62
CA HIS A 34 -10.52 -0.29 -46.48
C HIS A 34 -9.84 -1.16 -47.56
N SER A 35 -9.34 -0.54 -48.64
CA SER A 35 -8.54 -1.21 -49.67
C SER A 35 -7.57 -0.21 -50.30
N THR A 36 -6.73 -0.69 -51.24
CA THR A 36 -5.90 0.16 -52.12
C THR A 36 -6.71 0.98 -53.13
N THR A 37 -8.04 0.91 -53.13
CA THR A 37 -8.92 1.63 -54.06
C THR A 37 -10.05 2.40 -53.39
N PHE A 38 -10.34 2.19 -52.09
CA PHE A 38 -11.54 2.74 -51.44
C PHE A 38 -11.29 3.21 -49.99
N CYS A 39 -11.78 4.42 -49.66
CA CYS A 39 -11.58 5.05 -48.35
C CYS A 39 -12.79 5.86 -47.85
N TYR A 40 -12.84 6.02 -46.53
CA TYR A 40 -13.73 6.92 -45.80
C TYR A 40 -12.99 8.22 -45.44
N ILE A 41 -13.70 9.35 -45.45
CA ILE A 41 -13.19 10.68 -45.08
C ILE A 41 -14.04 11.24 -43.94
N PHE A 42 -13.37 11.74 -42.89
CA PHE A 42 -13.96 12.25 -41.66
C PHE A 42 -13.62 13.75 -41.51
N ASP A 43 -14.61 14.63 -41.71
CA ASP A 43 -14.51 16.11 -41.66
C ASP A 43 -14.97 16.66 -40.31
N PHE A 44 -14.23 17.58 -39.69
CA PHE A 44 -14.43 17.99 -38.29
C PHE A 44 -14.79 19.48 -38.13
N ASP A 45 -16.08 19.73 -37.88
CA ASP A 45 -16.62 21.07 -37.67
C ASP A 45 -16.28 21.61 -36.27
N HIS A 46 -15.20 22.38 -36.21
CA HIS A 46 -14.74 23.05 -35.00
C HIS A 46 -15.73 24.08 -34.45
N GLN A 47 -16.67 24.63 -35.24
CA GLN A 47 -17.69 25.55 -34.74
C GLN A 47 -18.90 24.80 -34.16
N SER A 48 -19.49 23.84 -34.88
CA SER A 48 -20.77 23.21 -34.47
C SER A 48 -20.63 22.01 -33.52
N HIS A 49 -19.40 21.69 -33.08
CA HIS A 49 -19.09 20.55 -32.21
C HIS A 49 -19.39 19.18 -32.85
N ARG A 50 -19.08 19.00 -34.14
CA ARG A 50 -19.50 17.82 -34.91
C ARG A 50 -18.51 17.35 -35.99
N CYS A 51 -18.05 16.10 -35.90
CA CYS A 51 -17.52 15.36 -37.05
C CYS A 51 -18.58 15.13 -38.15
N ARG A 52 -18.18 14.65 -39.33
CA ARG A 52 -19.00 14.32 -40.52
C ARG A 52 -18.27 13.22 -41.30
N ILE A 53 -18.99 12.30 -41.96
CA ILE A 53 -18.40 11.10 -42.59
C ILE A 53 -18.88 10.98 -44.04
N PHE A 54 -17.96 10.63 -44.95
CA PHE A 54 -18.14 10.43 -46.40
C PHE A 54 -17.34 9.22 -46.91
N GLU A 55 -17.65 8.74 -48.12
CA GLU A 55 -16.99 7.63 -48.84
C GLU A 55 -16.42 8.10 -50.20
N GLY A 56 -15.39 7.41 -50.73
CA GLY A 56 -14.85 7.70 -52.06
C GLY A 56 -13.72 6.77 -52.54
N ASP A 57 -13.45 6.84 -53.85
CA ASP A 57 -12.47 6.01 -54.55
C ASP A 57 -11.11 6.71 -54.72
N ILE A 58 -10.03 5.92 -54.72
CA ILE A 58 -8.65 6.37 -55.00
C ILE A 58 -8.39 6.27 -56.50
N THR A 59 -7.91 7.36 -57.12
CA THR A 59 -7.50 7.36 -58.54
C THR A 59 -6.00 7.09 -58.71
N ASN A 60 -5.59 6.69 -59.92
CA ASN A 60 -4.21 6.31 -60.25
C ASN A 60 -3.15 7.41 -60.06
N SER A 61 -3.54 8.68 -59.84
CA SER A 61 -2.64 9.77 -59.46
C SER A 61 -2.44 9.91 -57.93
N GLY A 62 -2.94 8.95 -57.14
CA GLY A 62 -2.97 9.05 -55.68
C GLY A 62 -3.97 10.07 -55.14
N SER A 63 -4.87 10.57 -56.01
CA SER A 63 -5.86 11.60 -55.69
C SER A 63 -7.21 10.94 -55.42
N ILE A 64 -7.88 11.31 -54.33
CA ILE A 64 -9.18 10.74 -53.96
C ILE A 64 -10.29 11.62 -54.49
N VAL A 65 -11.29 10.99 -55.10
CA VAL A 65 -12.48 11.67 -55.63
C VAL A 65 -13.69 10.98 -55.02
N ALA A 66 -14.48 11.72 -54.23
CA ALA A 66 -15.80 11.26 -53.81
C ALA A 66 -16.63 10.99 -55.07
N SER A 67 -17.11 9.77 -55.25
CA SER A 67 -17.65 9.32 -56.54
C SER A 67 -18.90 10.13 -56.92
N SER A 68 -18.94 10.59 -58.17
CA SER A 68 -19.72 11.75 -58.59
C SER A 68 -21.21 11.47 -58.83
N SER A 69 -21.81 10.55 -58.08
CA SER A 69 -23.19 10.08 -58.27
C SER A 69 -24.04 9.91 -57.00
N SER A 70 -23.49 9.96 -55.78
CA SER A 70 -24.34 10.00 -54.56
C SER A 70 -23.65 10.61 -53.33
N SER A 71 -24.15 11.75 -52.86
CA SER A 71 -23.71 12.39 -51.61
C SER A 71 -24.62 12.02 -50.42
N SER A 72 -24.15 11.15 -49.53
CA SER A 72 -24.82 10.78 -48.26
C SER A 72 -23.86 10.92 -47.07
N ARG A 73 -24.37 11.41 -45.94
CA ARG A 73 -23.59 11.83 -44.75
C ARG A 73 -24.00 11.01 -43.52
N VAL A 74 -23.03 10.52 -42.71
CA VAL A 74 -23.31 9.40 -41.78
C VAL A 74 -23.29 9.70 -40.24
N GLY A 75 -22.45 10.60 -39.66
CA GLY A 75 -22.40 10.79 -38.18
C GLY A 75 -21.60 12.01 -37.63
N SER A 76 -21.51 12.24 -36.29
CA SER A 76 -20.82 13.41 -35.66
C SER A 76 -20.52 13.41 -34.11
N ILE A 77 -19.29 13.74 -33.62
CA ILE A 77 -18.83 13.91 -32.18
C ILE A 77 -17.67 14.99 -32.03
N LYS A 78 -17.24 15.51 -30.82
CA LYS A 78 -16.12 16.54 -30.60
C LYS A 78 -15.55 16.81 -29.15
N LEU A 79 -14.20 17.05 -28.95
CA LEU A 79 -13.45 17.60 -27.73
C LEU A 79 -12.12 18.41 -28.13
N TYR A 80 -11.00 18.84 -27.42
CA TYR A 80 -10.40 18.84 -26.02
C TYR A 80 -9.45 20.09 -25.56
N PRO A 81 -8.09 20.25 -25.80
CA PRO A 81 -7.07 20.97 -24.91
C PRO A 81 -6.15 22.10 -25.57
N GLU A 82 -5.03 22.78 -25.12
CA GLU A 82 -4.27 23.22 -23.86
C GLU A 82 -3.19 24.39 -24.11
N GLN A 83 -2.37 24.91 -23.12
CA GLN A 83 -1.01 25.63 -23.16
C GLN A 83 -0.70 26.98 -22.35
N PHE A 84 0.61 27.41 -22.24
CA PHE A 84 1.22 28.46 -21.33
C PHE A 84 2.50 29.24 -21.85
N ALA A 85 2.92 30.38 -21.22
CA ALA A 85 4.14 31.19 -21.55
C ALA A 85 4.69 32.10 -20.38
N SER A 86 5.84 32.82 -20.56
CA SER A 86 6.58 33.63 -19.54
C SER A 86 6.68 35.16 -19.82
N ARG A 87 7.32 35.95 -18.92
CA ARG A 87 7.16 37.44 -18.85
C ARG A 87 7.98 38.23 -19.88
N GLY A 88 7.41 39.36 -20.33
CA GLY A 88 8.11 40.43 -21.07
C GLY A 88 7.49 40.76 -22.44
N GLN A 89 6.59 39.92 -22.95
CA GLN A 89 5.96 40.10 -24.26
C GLN A 89 4.54 40.69 -24.15
N SER A 90 4.05 41.21 -25.27
CA SER A 90 2.75 41.88 -25.38
C SER A 90 1.56 40.96 -25.05
N CYS A 91 0.45 41.56 -24.62
CA CYS A 91 -0.73 40.83 -24.15
C CYS A 91 -1.34 39.81 -25.13
N SER A 92 -1.01 39.87 -26.42
CA SER A 92 -1.39 38.87 -27.43
C SER A 92 -0.83 37.47 -27.17
N PHE A 93 0.26 37.34 -26.40
CA PHE A 93 0.75 36.05 -25.90
C PHE A 93 -0.05 35.55 -24.70
N CYS A 94 -0.36 36.45 -23.75
CA CYS A 94 -1.03 36.08 -22.51
C CYS A 94 -2.50 35.65 -22.72
N GLN A 95 -3.19 36.26 -23.69
CA GLN A 95 -4.54 35.83 -24.12
C GLN A 95 -4.59 34.42 -24.73
N LYS A 96 -3.45 33.75 -24.96
CA LYS A 96 -3.37 32.35 -25.42
C LYS A 96 -3.11 31.35 -24.28
N SER A 97 -2.89 31.82 -23.05
CA SER A 97 -2.79 30.97 -21.86
C SER A 97 -4.13 30.91 -21.12
N ARG A 98 -4.47 29.74 -20.57
CA ARG A 98 -5.72 29.50 -19.83
C ARG A 98 -5.74 30.09 -18.42
N TYR A 99 -4.61 30.61 -17.94
CA TYR A 99 -4.39 31.02 -16.55
C TYR A 99 -3.83 32.45 -16.43
N LEU A 100 -3.70 33.17 -17.54
CA LEU A 100 -3.24 34.56 -17.61
C LEU A 100 -4.32 35.46 -18.21
N THR A 101 -4.56 36.62 -17.61
CA THR A 101 -5.36 37.71 -18.17
C THR A 101 -4.47 38.93 -18.41
N CYS A 102 -4.73 39.67 -19.49
CA CYS A 102 -4.14 40.99 -19.71
C CYS A 102 -4.98 42.05 -18.99
N VAL A 103 -4.36 42.83 -18.11
CA VAL A 103 -4.99 44.00 -17.48
C VAL A 103 -4.02 45.18 -17.64
N ASN A 104 -4.49 46.26 -18.28
CA ASN A 104 -3.72 47.49 -18.52
C ASN A 104 -2.32 47.24 -19.10
N GLY A 105 -2.24 46.42 -20.16
CA GLY A 105 -0.99 46.10 -20.85
C GLY A 105 -0.06 45.13 -20.12
N THR A 106 -0.39 44.72 -18.89
CA THR A 106 0.42 43.81 -18.07
C THR A 106 -0.29 42.47 -17.90
N CYS A 107 0.45 41.37 -18.00
CA CYS A 107 -0.12 40.04 -17.78
C CYS A 107 -0.16 39.70 -16.28
N GLN A 108 -1.34 39.33 -15.81
CA GLN A 108 -1.66 38.91 -14.44
C GLN A 108 -2.17 37.46 -14.50
N CYS A 109 -1.86 36.63 -13.50
CA CYS A 109 -2.36 35.26 -13.45
C CYS A 109 -3.69 35.20 -12.67
N HIS A 110 -4.51 34.18 -12.94
CA HIS A 110 -5.75 33.92 -12.18
C HIS A 110 -5.47 33.52 -10.73
N ALA A 111 -6.49 33.68 -9.87
CA ALA A 111 -6.36 33.66 -8.41
C ALA A 111 -5.56 32.48 -7.83
N HIS A 112 -4.89 32.73 -6.70
CA HIS A 112 -3.91 31.84 -6.06
C HIS A 112 -2.60 31.67 -6.87
N THR A 113 -2.12 32.75 -7.47
CA THR A 113 -0.80 32.88 -8.11
C THR A 113 -0.16 34.23 -7.77
N TYR A 114 1.17 34.31 -7.80
CA TYR A 114 1.91 35.57 -7.71
C TYR A 114 3.09 35.57 -8.69
N PHE A 115 3.57 36.76 -9.07
CA PHE A 115 4.51 36.91 -10.20
C PHE A 115 5.83 37.57 -9.77
N ASP A 116 6.85 36.74 -9.57
CA ASP A 116 8.21 37.15 -9.23
C ASP A 116 9.06 37.31 -10.51
N GLY A 117 9.19 38.56 -10.98
CA GLY A 117 10.14 38.97 -12.03
C GLY A 117 9.92 38.36 -13.43
N SER A 118 10.11 37.05 -13.56
CA SER A 118 10.22 36.26 -14.80
C SER A 118 9.28 35.04 -14.85
N ILE A 119 8.80 34.53 -13.71
CA ILE A 119 7.94 33.33 -13.62
C ILE A 119 6.64 33.66 -12.85
N CYS A 120 5.50 33.14 -13.32
CA CYS A 120 4.27 33.12 -12.52
C CYS A 120 4.25 31.85 -11.65
N GLN A 121 4.27 32.01 -10.33
CA GLN A 121 4.28 30.92 -9.37
C GLN A 121 2.89 30.75 -8.75
N ILE A 122 2.53 29.51 -8.38
CA ILE A 122 1.33 29.27 -7.58
C ILE A 122 1.55 29.91 -6.21
N GLN A 123 0.65 30.81 -5.82
CA GLN A 123 0.68 31.47 -4.54
C GLN A 123 0.38 30.40 -3.50
N LYS A 124 1.36 30.15 -2.63
CA LYS A 124 1.31 29.15 -1.57
C LYS A 124 0.01 29.29 -0.78
N LEU A 125 -0.98 28.45 -1.09
CA LEU A 125 -2.05 28.13 -0.17
C LEU A 125 -1.37 27.59 1.08
N LEU A 126 -1.53 28.29 2.20
CA LEU A 126 -1.04 27.86 3.51
C LEU A 126 -1.96 26.75 4.04
N GLY A 127 -1.90 25.62 3.35
CA GLY A 127 -2.70 24.42 3.58
C GLY A 127 -2.36 23.35 2.52
N ALA A 128 -1.94 22.17 2.99
CA ALA A 128 -1.69 20.94 2.21
C ALA A 128 -0.56 20.96 1.15
N ASN A 129 0.69 20.99 1.64
CA ASN A 129 1.81 20.13 1.22
C ASN A 129 1.83 19.53 -0.21
N CYS A 130 2.31 20.29 -1.19
CA CYS A 130 2.94 19.74 -2.40
C CYS A 130 4.33 20.35 -2.59
N ILE A 131 5.33 19.51 -2.87
CA ILE A 131 6.69 19.91 -3.29
C ILE A 131 7.02 19.11 -4.55
N ILE A 132 7.31 19.81 -5.65
CA ILE A 132 7.72 19.18 -6.91
C ILE A 132 9.23 19.37 -7.08
N ASN A 133 10.00 18.32 -6.80
CA ASN A 133 11.39 18.22 -7.23
C ASN A 133 11.45 17.32 -8.46
N ALA A 134 11.86 17.87 -9.60
CA ALA A 134 11.99 17.14 -10.86
C ALA A 134 13.45 17.15 -11.34
N GLU A 135 14.22 16.13 -10.95
CA GLU A 135 15.52 15.85 -11.56
C GLU A 135 15.32 15.14 -12.91
N CYS A 136 15.46 15.88 -14.01
CA CYS A 136 15.36 15.31 -15.35
C CYS A 136 16.66 14.60 -15.72
N ARG A 137 16.59 13.31 -16.09
CA ARG A 137 17.61 12.66 -16.92
C ARG A 137 17.15 12.65 -18.38
N LEU A 138 18.09 12.88 -19.29
CA LEU A 138 17.87 12.94 -20.72
C LEU A 138 18.29 11.61 -21.37
N ASP A 139 17.30 10.81 -21.74
CA ASP A 139 17.51 9.65 -22.63
C ASP A 139 17.13 10.03 -24.07
N LEU A 140 17.76 9.36 -25.04
CA LEU A 140 17.95 9.83 -26.43
C LEU A 140 16.70 10.07 -27.29
N ASN A 141 15.49 9.74 -26.82
CA ASN A 141 14.24 9.92 -27.56
C ASN A 141 13.42 11.15 -27.14
N TYR A 142 13.89 11.95 -26.18
CA TYR A 142 13.21 13.17 -25.66
C TYR A 142 11.76 12.96 -25.14
N THR A 143 11.32 11.72 -24.97
CA THR A 143 10.00 11.38 -24.44
C THR A 143 9.97 11.55 -22.93
N CYS A 144 9.32 12.61 -22.45
CA CYS A 144 8.81 12.67 -21.08
C CYS A 144 7.71 11.62 -20.90
N LEU A 145 8.09 10.37 -20.63
CA LEU A 145 7.15 9.33 -20.22
C LEU A 145 6.45 9.77 -18.94
N PRO A 146 5.11 9.86 -18.89
CA PRO A 146 4.39 10.13 -17.66
C PRO A 146 4.54 8.91 -16.74
N ARG A 147 5.56 8.90 -15.87
CA ARG A 147 5.78 7.79 -14.94
C ARG A 147 4.57 7.69 -14.02
N GLN A 148 3.83 6.60 -14.15
CA GLN A 148 2.55 6.34 -13.52
C GLN A 148 2.68 6.28 -11.98
N GLN A 149 2.66 7.44 -11.32
CA GLN A 149 2.79 7.53 -9.86
C GLN A 149 2.24 8.83 -9.26
N CYS A 150 0.97 9.16 -9.57
CA CYS A 150 0.13 9.99 -8.70
C CYS A 150 -0.87 9.14 -7.87
N GLY A 151 -0.52 7.87 -7.63
CA GLY A 151 -0.96 7.11 -6.47
C GLY A 151 0.04 7.28 -5.33
N LEU A 152 0.08 8.46 -4.70
CA LEU A 152 0.51 8.51 -3.31
C LEU A 152 -0.53 7.72 -2.51
N ALA A 153 -0.10 6.81 -1.64
CA ALA A 153 -0.98 6.22 -0.63
C ALA A 153 -1.28 7.26 0.47
N SER A 154 -1.84 8.40 0.08
CA SER A 154 -2.26 9.50 0.94
C SER A 154 -3.50 9.06 1.71
N MET A 155 -3.31 8.67 2.97
CA MET A 155 -4.37 8.12 3.81
C MET A 155 -5.57 9.08 3.86
N GLN A 156 -6.71 8.64 3.33
CA GLN A 156 -7.88 9.50 3.17
C GLN A 156 -8.48 9.91 4.52
N THR A 157 -8.49 8.98 5.48
CA THR A 157 -8.98 9.19 6.84
C THR A 157 -8.20 8.32 7.82
N ALA A 158 -8.02 8.83 9.04
CA ALA A 158 -7.49 8.11 10.19
C ALA A 158 -8.57 8.05 11.26
N THR A 159 -8.95 6.85 11.71
CA THR A 159 -9.99 6.63 12.73
C THR A 159 -9.48 5.70 13.82
N THR A 160 -9.53 6.10 15.08
CA THR A 160 -9.44 5.15 16.21
C THR A 160 -10.60 4.15 16.07
N VAL A 161 -10.30 2.85 16.17
CA VAL A 161 -11.29 1.75 16.09
C VAL A 161 -11.43 0.98 17.40
N ALA A 162 -10.44 1.07 18.30
CA ALA A 162 -10.48 0.46 19.63
C ALA A 162 -9.61 1.27 20.61
N GLY A 163 -9.91 1.20 21.91
CA GLY A 163 -9.22 1.99 22.93
C GLY A 163 -9.80 3.39 23.07
N TYR A 164 -11.13 3.51 23.14
CA TYR A 164 -11.80 4.80 23.28
C TYR A 164 -11.68 5.34 24.72
N GLY A 165 -10.61 6.09 24.96
CA GLY A 165 -10.33 6.81 26.20
C GLY A 165 -9.21 7.84 26.00
N ASN A 166 -8.95 8.67 27.01
CA ASN A 166 -7.98 9.78 26.93
C ASN A 166 -6.51 9.31 27.06
N GLY A 167 -6.14 8.21 26.40
CA GLY A 167 -4.83 7.57 26.51
C GLY A 167 -4.59 6.79 27.80
N THR A 168 -5.49 6.86 28.79
CA THR A 168 -5.34 6.29 30.14
C THR A 168 -5.39 4.76 30.23
N GLY A 169 -5.86 4.10 29.18
CA GLY A 169 -6.16 2.66 29.18
C GLY A 169 -7.41 2.28 29.98
N GLY A 170 -7.76 0.99 29.97
CA GLY A 170 -8.87 0.43 30.73
C GLY A 170 -9.19 -1.03 30.38
N SER A 171 -10.07 -1.65 31.16
CA SER A 171 -10.40 -3.08 31.08
C SER A 171 -11.81 -3.39 30.54
N SER A 172 -12.59 -2.38 30.14
CA SER A 172 -13.86 -2.59 29.42
C SER A 172 -13.63 -3.23 28.05
N LEU A 173 -14.71 -3.61 27.34
CA LEU A 173 -14.62 -4.15 25.97
C LEU A 173 -14.51 -3.06 24.88
N SER A 174 -14.50 -1.78 25.26
CA SER A 174 -14.23 -0.62 24.39
C SER A 174 -12.86 0.02 24.65
N ALA A 175 -12.26 -0.28 25.79
CA ALA A 175 -10.92 0.15 26.19
C ALA A 175 -9.88 -0.97 25.98
N LEU A 176 -8.62 -0.59 25.97
CA LEU A 176 -7.46 -1.47 25.88
C LEU A 176 -6.45 -1.07 26.95
N HIS A 177 -5.49 -1.94 27.23
CA HIS A 177 -4.33 -1.65 28.05
C HIS A 177 -3.06 -2.20 27.38
N PHE A 178 -2.22 -1.31 26.89
CA PHE A 178 -1.01 -1.60 26.12
C PHE A 178 -1.23 -2.55 24.92
N PRO A 179 -2.09 -2.23 23.94
CA PRO A 179 -2.33 -3.11 22.80
C PRO A 179 -1.05 -3.34 21.98
N THR A 180 -0.72 -4.62 21.76
CA THR A 180 0.54 -5.07 21.14
C THR A 180 0.30 -5.59 19.73
N GLY A 181 0.06 -6.89 19.55
CA GLY A 181 -0.14 -7.53 18.24
C GLY A 181 -1.54 -7.35 17.68
N LEU A 182 -1.64 -7.45 16.36
CA LEU A 182 -2.87 -7.38 15.58
C LEU A 182 -2.98 -8.55 14.59
N ALA A 183 -4.20 -8.94 14.28
CA ALA A 183 -4.53 -9.69 13.06
C ALA A 183 -5.88 -9.23 12.50
N VAL A 184 -6.11 -9.46 11.21
CA VAL A 184 -7.41 -9.24 10.55
C VAL A 184 -7.92 -10.58 10.06
N GLY A 185 -9.12 -10.98 10.48
CA GLY A 185 -9.75 -12.21 10.04
C GLY A 185 -10.30 -12.11 8.61
N VAL A 186 -10.59 -13.26 7.99
CA VAL A 186 -11.26 -13.32 6.68
C VAL A 186 -12.70 -12.77 6.69
N ASP A 187 -13.24 -12.45 7.87
CA ASP A 187 -14.53 -11.77 8.06
C ASP A 187 -14.37 -10.26 8.36
N ASN A 188 -13.26 -9.65 7.91
CA ASN A 188 -12.82 -8.27 8.17
C ASN A 188 -12.68 -7.87 9.66
N SER A 189 -12.90 -8.77 10.61
CA SER A 189 -12.81 -8.43 12.02
C SER A 189 -11.36 -8.22 12.45
N LEU A 190 -11.15 -7.20 13.29
CA LEU A 190 -9.86 -6.89 13.88
C LEU A 190 -9.69 -7.69 15.19
N TYR A 191 -8.56 -8.37 15.34
CA TYR A 191 -8.18 -9.10 16.54
C TYR A 191 -6.97 -8.41 17.17
N ILE A 192 -7.05 -8.11 18.47
CA ILE A 192 -6.08 -7.29 19.21
C ILE A 192 -5.57 -8.06 20.43
N ALA A 193 -4.25 -8.20 20.57
CA ALA A 193 -3.63 -8.64 21.82
C ALA A 193 -3.63 -7.47 22.81
N ASP A 194 -4.44 -7.60 23.84
CA ASP A 194 -4.67 -6.57 24.86
C ASP A 194 -3.78 -6.89 26.06
N TYR A 195 -2.46 -6.64 25.89
CA TYR A 195 -1.37 -7.15 26.72
C TYR A 195 -1.61 -6.97 28.22
N GLY A 196 -1.88 -5.73 28.66
CA GLY A 196 -2.07 -5.39 30.07
C GLY A 196 -3.33 -6.00 30.68
N ASN A 197 -4.33 -6.29 29.84
CA ASN A 197 -5.56 -6.99 30.23
C ASN A 197 -5.50 -8.51 30.01
N ASN A 198 -4.36 -9.09 29.61
CA ASN A 198 -4.14 -10.55 29.52
C ASN A 198 -5.23 -11.30 28.70
N ARG A 199 -5.62 -10.73 27.56
CA ARG A 199 -6.70 -11.24 26.69
C ARG A 199 -6.46 -10.91 25.21
N VAL A 200 -7.18 -11.58 24.33
CA VAL A 200 -7.36 -11.16 22.92
C VAL A 200 -8.82 -10.73 22.72
N ILE A 201 -9.00 -9.54 22.18
CA ILE A 201 -10.31 -8.99 21.82
C ILE A 201 -10.52 -9.10 20.31
N LYS A 202 -11.70 -9.55 19.89
CA LYS A 202 -12.21 -9.40 18.52
C LYS A 202 -13.15 -8.20 18.44
N LEU A 203 -12.94 -7.32 17.46
CA LEU A 203 -13.92 -6.30 17.05
C LEU A 203 -14.40 -6.64 15.63
N SER A 204 -15.70 -6.87 15.47
CA SER A 204 -16.34 -6.99 14.16
C SER A 204 -16.27 -5.66 13.41
N GLU A 205 -16.29 -5.70 12.07
CA GLU A 205 -16.25 -4.50 11.24
C GLU A 205 -17.39 -3.52 11.62
N GLY A 206 -17.02 -2.25 11.87
CA GLY A 206 -17.94 -1.20 12.30
C GLY A 206 -18.25 -1.12 13.81
N SER A 207 -17.85 -2.12 14.62
CA SER A 207 -18.07 -2.08 16.07
C SER A 207 -17.02 -1.26 16.81
N SER A 208 -17.44 -0.50 17.83
CA SER A 208 -16.59 0.17 18.82
C SER A 208 -16.42 -0.62 20.13
N VAL A 209 -17.08 -1.78 20.24
CA VAL A 209 -17.04 -2.69 21.38
C VAL A 209 -16.71 -4.10 20.88
N GLY A 210 -15.71 -4.74 21.48
CA GLY A 210 -15.30 -6.09 21.10
C GLY A 210 -15.85 -7.20 21.99
N SER A 211 -15.42 -8.43 21.73
CA SER A 211 -15.63 -9.61 22.58
C SER A 211 -14.30 -10.31 22.88
N ILE A 212 -14.18 -10.93 24.07
CA ILE A 212 -13.01 -11.74 24.40
C ILE A 212 -13.09 -13.06 23.62
N VAL A 213 -12.00 -13.41 22.95
CA VAL A 213 -11.90 -14.62 22.11
C VAL A 213 -10.70 -15.52 22.43
N ALA A 214 -9.76 -15.05 23.26
CA ALA A 214 -8.75 -15.86 23.93
C ALA A 214 -8.31 -15.18 25.24
N GLY A 215 -7.88 -15.96 26.23
CA GLY A 215 -7.68 -15.47 27.60
C GLY A 215 -8.99 -15.20 28.36
N THR A 216 -8.89 -14.84 29.64
CA THR A 216 -10.05 -14.54 30.51
C THR A 216 -10.09 -13.09 31.02
N GLY A 217 -9.07 -12.28 30.74
CA GLY A 217 -8.85 -11.01 31.43
C GLY A 217 -7.96 -11.12 32.68
N ILE A 218 -7.61 -12.35 33.09
CA ILE A 218 -6.85 -12.64 34.32
C ILE A 218 -5.53 -13.31 33.93
N SER A 219 -4.41 -12.72 34.36
CA SER A 219 -3.08 -13.30 34.12
C SER A 219 -2.94 -14.70 34.74
N GLY A 220 -2.35 -15.62 33.99
CA GLY A 220 -2.04 -16.98 34.46
C GLY A 220 -1.57 -17.90 33.35
N ASN A 221 -1.35 -19.16 33.67
CA ASN A 221 -0.82 -20.18 32.75
C ASN A 221 -1.78 -21.36 32.50
N SER A 222 -3.01 -21.31 33.02
CA SER A 222 -4.08 -22.27 32.67
C SER A 222 -4.35 -22.29 31.17
N ALA A 223 -5.00 -23.35 30.68
CA ALA A 223 -5.31 -23.53 29.26
C ALA A 223 -6.29 -22.47 28.70
N ASN A 224 -7.08 -21.80 29.55
CA ASN A 224 -7.92 -20.64 29.18
C ASN A 224 -7.27 -19.28 29.49
N GLN A 225 -6.09 -19.23 30.11
CA GLN A 225 -5.43 -18.00 30.53
C GLN A 225 -4.26 -17.61 29.61
N LEU A 226 -3.92 -16.33 29.65
CA LEU A 226 -2.76 -15.72 29.00
C LEU A 226 -2.00 -14.88 30.05
N ASN A 227 -0.75 -14.54 29.78
CA ASN A 227 0.08 -13.66 30.57
C ASN A 227 0.92 -12.78 29.62
N GLY A 228 0.53 -11.52 29.47
CA GLY A 228 1.17 -10.57 28.56
C GLY A 228 1.22 -11.04 27.09
N PRO A 229 0.06 -11.25 26.42
CA PRO A 229 0.04 -11.64 25.01
C PRO A 229 0.67 -10.57 24.10
N THR A 230 1.52 -10.98 23.16
CA THR A 230 2.20 -10.07 22.21
C THR A 230 1.71 -10.26 20.77
N GLY A 231 2.42 -10.99 19.91
CA GLY A 231 1.99 -11.28 18.55
C GLY A 231 0.80 -12.23 18.50
N LEU A 232 -0.05 -12.07 17.49
CA LEU A 232 -1.14 -13.01 17.20
C LEU A 232 -1.36 -13.19 15.70
N HIS A 233 -2.01 -14.29 15.33
CA HIS A 233 -2.44 -14.59 13.96
C HIS A 233 -3.82 -15.24 13.99
N VAL A 234 -4.62 -15.04 12.94
CA VAL A 234 -5.96 -15.62 12.79
C VAL A 234 -6.05 -16.29 11.42
N ASP A 235 -6.38 -17.58 11.40
CA ASP A 235 -6.42 -18.36 10.16
C ASP A 235 -7.75 -18.18 9.38
N ALA A 236 -7.85 -18.81 8.21
CA ALA A 236 -9.05 -18.76 7.37
C ALA A 236 -10.30 -19.44 7.99
N SER A 237 -10.13 -20.26 9.03
CA SER A 237 -11.23 -20.82 9.83
C SER A 237 -11.63 -19.91 11.00
N LEU A 238 -10.91 -18.80 11.21
CA LEU A 238 -10.95 -17.92 12.38
C LEU A 238 -10.54 -18.58 13.70
N ASN A 239 -9.65 -19.57 13.64
CA ASN A 239 -8.88 -20.00 14.82
C ASN A 239 -7.78 -18.98 15.12
N ILE A 240 -7.36 -18.89 16.38
CA ILE A 240 -6.50 -17.83 16.89
C ILE A 240 -5.22 -18.42 17.46
N TYR A 241 -4.07 -17.98 16.96
CA TYR A 241 -2.75 -18.31 17.47
C TYR A 241 -2.21 -17.08 18.22
N VAL A 242 -1.72 -17.27 19.45
CA VAL A 242 -1.30 -16.19 20.35
C VAL A 242 0.08 -16.48 20.93
N ALA A 243 1.00 -15.52 20.83
CA ALA A 243 2.24 -15.51 21.60
C ALA A 243 1.93 -15.14 23.05
N ASP A 244 1.95 -16.14 23.92
CA ASP A 244 1.66 -16.02 25.35
C ASP A 244 3.00 -15.83 26.10
N SER A 245 3.52 -14.61 26.00
CA SER A 245 4.96 -14.37 25.98
C SER A 245 5.62 -14.46 27.35
N ASN A 246 4.95 -14.02 28.41
CA ASN A 246 5.45 -14.20 29.79
C ASN A 246 5.31 -15.66 30.26
N ASN A 247 4.56 -16.50 29.53
CA ASN A 247 4.47 -17.95 29.73
C ASN A 247 5.35 -18.75 28.73
N PHE A 248 6.19 -18.09 27.93
CA PHE A 248 7.14 -18.70 26.97
C PHE A 248 6.53 -19.78 26.06
N ARG A 249 5.31 -19.55 25.55
CA ARG A 249 4.56 -20.51 24.74
C ARG A 249 3.73 -19.86 23.64
N ILE A 250 3.40 -20.62 22.59
CA ILE A 250 2.34 -20.28 21.63
C ILE A 250 1.10 -21.10 21.97
N MET A 251 -0.03 -20.42 22.10
CA MET A 251 -1.34 -21.00 22.39
C MET A 251 -2.26 -20.87 21.17
N PHE A 252 -3.08 -21.90 20.94
CA PHE A 252 -4.06 -22.00 19.87
C PHE A 252 -5.47 -22.11 20.46
N TRP A 253 -6.39 -21.22 20.07
CA TRP A 253 -7.81 -21.38 20.30
C TRP A 253 -8.50 -21.73 18.98
N GLN A 254 -9.15 -22.89 18.93
CA GLN A 254 -10.14 -23.16 17.89
C GLN A 254 -11.27 -22.12 17.99
N ARG A 255 -11.82 -21.69 16.84
CA ARG A 255 -12.91 -20.71 16.78
C ARG A 255 -14.04 -21.05 17.78
N ASN A 256 -14.44 -20.07 18.59
CA ASN A 256 -15.46 -20.16 19.64
C ASN A 256 -15.13 -21.09 20.83
N SER A 257 -13.93 -21.67 20.92
CA SER A 257 -13.49 -22.40 22.12
C SER A 257 -13.25 -21.45 23.29
N SER A 258 -13.60 -21.86 24.51
CA SER A 258 -13.15 -21.20 25.74
C SER A 258 -11.74 -21.65 26.17
N MET A 259 -11.29 -22.81 25.69
CA MET A 259 -10.03 -23.44 26.07
C MET A 259 -9.02 -23.40 24.92
N GLY A 260 -7.79 -23.00 25.22
CA GLY A 260 -6.66 -23.02 24.30
C GLY A 260 -5.78 -24.26 24.48
N VAL A 261 -5.02 -24.60 23.44
CA VAL A 261 -4.05 -25.71 23.42
C VAL A 261 -2.66 -25.14 23.20
N LYS A 262 -1.66 -25.61 23.94
CA LYS A 262 -0.26 -25.22 23.71
C LYS A 262 0.26 -25.91 22.45
N VAL A 263 0.62 -25.13 21.42
CA VAL A 263 1.08 -25.64 20.12
C VAL A 263 2.58 -25.45 19.86
N ALA A 264 3.23 -24.53 20.58
CA ALA A 264 4.69 -24.41 20.58
C ALA A 264 5.22 -23.88 21.93
N GLY A 265 6.52 -24.07 22.16
CA GLY A 265 7.21 -23.63 23.38
C GLY A 265 7.16 -24.64 24.52
N SER A 266 8.23 -24.69 25.30
CA SER A 266 8.37 -25.50 26.51
C SER A 266 7.47 -24.99 27.64
N GLY A 267 7.31 -23.68 27.75
CA GLY A 267 6.71 -23.00 28.91
C GLY A 267 7.73 -22.42 29.89
N VAL A 268 9.04 -22.49 29.55
CA VAL A 268 10.13 -21.91 30.35
C VAL A 268 11.08 -21.10 29.47
N SER A 269 11.73 -20.10 30.05
CA SER A 269 12.71 -19.28 29.33
C SER A 269 13.95 -20.09 28.94
N GLY A 270 14.54 -19.82 27.77
CA GLY A 270 15.78 -20.45 27.34
C GLY A 270 16.09 -20.27 25.86
N SER A 271 17.13 -20.95 25.37
CA SER A 271 17.67 -20.82 24.01
C SER A 271 17.72 -22.13 23.20
N THR A 272 17.23 -23.25 23.75
CA THR A 272 17.07 -24.51 23.00
C THR A 272 16.02 -24.36 21.89
N LEU A 273 15.88 -25.33 20.98
CA LEU A 273 14.95 -25.24 19.85
C LEU A 273 13.49 -24.99 20.27
N ASN A 274 13.09 -25.50 21.43
CA ASN A 274 11.71 -25.44 21.93
C ASN A 274 11.53 -24.52 23.15
N SER A 275 12.57 -23.83 23.63
CA SER A 275 12.45 -22.77 24.65
C SER A 275 12.75 -21.41 24.02
N PHE A 276 12.11 -20.36 24.52
CA PHE A 276 12.22 -19.00 24.00
C PHE A 276 12.70 -18.05 25.08
N SER A 277 13.39 -16.96 24.72
CA SER A 277 13.79 -15.93 25.68
C SER A 277 12.79 -14.78 25.69
N THR A 278 12.26 -14.37 24.53
CA THR A 278 11.19 -13.36 24.43
C THR A 278 10.44 -13.53 23.10
N ILE A 279 9.14 -13.80 23.15
CA ILE A 279 8.30 -13.93 21.95
C ILE A 279 7.69 -12.57 21.60
N ALA A 280 7.80 -12.15 20.34
CA ALA A 280 7.11 -10.97 19.83
C ALA A 280 6.19 -11.34 18.66
N GLY A 281 6.58 -11.00 17.43
CA GLY A 281 5.81 -11.26 16.22
C GLY A 281 5.57 -12.75 15.97
N LEU A 282 4.38 -13.04 15.47
CA LEU A 282 3.88 -14.37 15.13
C LEU A 282 3.16 -14.28 13.77
N PHE A 283 3.40 -15.27 12.91
CA PHE A 283 2.66 -15.49 11.68
C PHE A 283 2.42 -17.00 11.48
N VAL A 284 1.31 -17.37 10.84
CA VAL A 284 1.02 -18.77 10.47
C VAL A 284 0.79 -18.82 8.96
N ASP A 285 1.46 -19.74 8.25
CA ASP A 285 1.26 -19.91 6.81
C ASP A 285 0.02 -20.77 6.48
N LEU A 286 -0.39 -20.78 5.20
CA LEU A 286 -1.53 -21.56 4.71
C LEU A 286 -1.37 -23.09 4.85
N GLN A 287 -0.21 -23.59 5.29
CA GLN A 287 0.00 -25.00 5.66
C GLN A 287 0.02 -25.21 7.19
N GLY A 288 -0.31 -24.19 7.97
CA GLY A 288 -0.37 -24.24 9.43
C GLY A 288 0.98 -24.14 10.13
N ASN A 289 2.07 -23.80 9.41
CA ASN A 289 3.37 -23.64 10.08
C ASN A 289 3.43 -22.30 10.82
N ILE A 290 3.87 -22.35 12.07
CA ILE A 290 4.04 -21.20 12.96
C ILE A 290 5.44 -20.62 12.80
N TYR A 291 5.55 -19.35 12.42
CA TYR A 291 6.79 -18.57 12.39
C TYR A 291 6.75 -17.53 13.51
N LEU A 292 7.75 -17.54 14.40
CA LEU A 292 7.81 -16.61 15.54
C LEU A 292 9.20 -15.99 15.70
N CYS A 293 9.21 -14.72 16.09
CA CYS A 293 10.41 -14.02 16.52
C CYS A 293 10.75 -14.35 17.98
N ASP A 294 11.95 -14.86 18.21
CA ASP A 294 12.51 -15.15 19.54
C ASP A 294 13.63 -14.12 19.81
N CYS A 295 13.21 -12.94 20.24
CA CYS A 295 13.92 -11.67 20.10
C CYS A 295 15.30 -11.69 20.79
N ASN A 296 15.33 -12.07 22.06
CA ASN A 296 16.54 -12.11 22.88
C ASN A 296 17.46 -13.31 22.54
N ASN A 297 16.98 -14.28 21.76
CA ASN A 297 17.81 -15.30 21.12
C ASN A 297 18.17 -14.95 19.66
N HIS A 298 17.88 -13.73 19.20
CA HIS A 298 18.32 -13.18 17.91
C HIS A 298 18.00 -14.07 16.69
N ARG A 299 16.80 -14.69 16.68
CA ARG A 299 16.41 -15.71 15.70
C ARG A 299 14.91 -15.71 15.39
N VAL A 300 14.54 -16.35 14.28
CA VAL A 300 13.15 -16.65 13.92
C VAL A 300 12.99 -18.16 13.80
N MET A 301 12.04 -18.72 14.56
CA MET A 301 11.79 -20.16 14.64
C MET A 301 10.55 -20.54 13.83
N LYS A 302 10.62 -21.68 13.12
CA LYS A 302 9.49 -22.33 12.44
C LYS A 302 9.11 -23.62 13.17
N PHE A 303 7.84 -23.75 13.55
CA PHE A 303 7.22 -25.03 13.97
C PHE A 303 6.25 -25.48 12.86
N ALA A 304 6.39 -26.72 12.41
CA ALA A 304 5.44 -27.33 11.49
C ALA A 304 4.32 -28.06 12.25
N PRO A 305 3.11 -28.21 11.68
CA PRO A 305 2.03 -28.96 12.33
C PRO A 305 2.48 -30.37 12.76
N ASN A 306 2.15 -30.74 13.99
CA ASN A 306 2.46 -32.06 14.58
C ASN A 306 3.97 -32.39 14.72
N VAL A 307 4.89 -31.43 14.55
CA VAL A 307 6.34 -31.66 14.71
C VAL A 307 6.83 -31.20 16.08
N THR A 308 7.50 -32.10 16.81
CA THR A 308 7.97 -31.89 18.20
C THR A 308 9.07 -30.84 18.36
N ASN A 309 9.85 -30.58 17.31
CA ASN A 309 11.02 -29.70 17.35
C ASN A 309 10.93 -28.59 16.31
N ALA A 310 11.19 -27.35 16.74
CA ALA A 310 11.34 -26.24 15.83
C ALA A 310 12.60 -26.36 14.95
N VAL A 311 12.57 -25.68 13.81
CA VAL A 311 13.77 -25.36 13.03
C VAL A 311 14.01 -23.85 13.03
N ASN A 312 15.27 -23.43 13.15
CA ASN A 312 15.65 -22.03 12.97
C ASN A 312 15.62 -21.68 11.48
N VAL A 313 14.96 -20.59 11.09
CA VAL A 313 14.80 -20.17 9.68
C VAL A 313 15.41 -18.82 9.33
N ALA A 314 15.76 -17.99 10.32
CA ALA A 314 16.50 -16.74 10.11
C ALA A 314 17.25 -16.30 11.37
N GLY A 315 18.44 -15.71 11.22
CA GLY A 315 19.36 -15.46 12.33
C GLY A 315 20.12 -16.72 12.74
N THR A 316 21.10 -16.59 13.64
CA THR A 316 21.99 -17.71 14.05
C THR A 316 21.87 -18.12 15.52
N GLY A 317 21.04 -17.44 16.31
CA GLY A 317 21.11 -17.52 17.77
C GLY A 317 22.05 -16.48 18.40
N VAL A 318 22.79 -15.71 17.59
CA VAL A 318 23.81 -14.74 18.03
C VAL A 318 23.58 -13.40 17.35
N SER A 319 23.62 -12.31 18.13
CA SER A 319 23.43 -10.95 17.63
C SER A 319 24.49 -10.54 16.62
N GLY A 320 24.07 -9.79 15.61
CA GLY A 320 24.98 -9.16 14.64
C GLY A 320 24.25 -8.61 13.42
N SER A 321 25.01 -7.96 12.53
CA SER A 321 24.50 -7.21 11.38
C SER A 321 24.77 -7.88 10.02
N SER A 322 25.44 -9.04 9.98
CA SER A 322 25.61 -9.84 8.76
C SER A 322 24.27 -10.22 8.13
N SER A 323 24.26 -10.60 6.84
CA SER A 323 23.05 -11.05 6.12
C SER A 323 22.33 -12.22 6.79
N TYR A 324 23.10 -13.16 7.34
CA TYR A 324 22.61 -14.34 8.06
C TYR A 324 22.36 -14.11 9.56
N GLN A 325 22.68 -12.93 10.09
CA GLN A 325 22.45 -12.57 11.49
C GLN A 325 21.24 -11.63 11.63
N LEU A 326 20.70 -11.59 12.84
CA LEU A 326 19.65 -10.67 13.28
C LEU A 326 20.08 -10.05 14.62
N ASN A 327 19.46 -8.96 15.02
CA ASN A 327 19.69 -8.30 16.30
C ASN A 327 18.35 -7.84 16.90
N MET A 328 17.83 -8.69 17.78
CA MET A 328 16.51 -8.57 18.42
C MET A 328 15.35 -8.46 17.43
N PRO A 329 15.13 -9.45 16.53
CA PRO A 329 14.01 -9.40 15.59
C PRO A 329 12.68 -9.34 16.36
N TYR A 330 11.81 -8.37 16.06
CA TYR A 330 10.49 -8.23 16.71
C TYR A 330 9.38 -8.73 15.80
N GLY A 331 9.21 -8.14 14.63
CA GLY A 331 8.11 -8.43 13.70
C GLY A 331 8.44 -9.50 12.66
N VAL A 332 7.43 -10.27 12.26
CA VAL A 332 7.52 -11.28 11.20
C VAL A 332 6.26 -11.27 10.34
N TYR A 333 6.45 -11.49 9.03
CA TYR A 333 5.39 -11.69 8.05
C TYR A 333 5.86 -12.72 7.02
N PHE A 334 5.00 -13.65 6.61
CA PHE A 334 5.31 -14.64 5.58
C PHE A 334 4.41 -14.45 4.35
N ASP A 335 5.01 -14.52 3.16
CA ASP A 335 4.33 -14.47 1.87
C ASP A 335 4.19 -15.89 1.32
N ASP A 336 3.03 -16.51 1.51
CA ASP A 336 2.73 -17.89 1.11
C ASP A 336 2.99 -18.15 -0.38
N VAL A 337 2.83 -17.13 -1.23
CA VAL A 337 2.91 -17.26 -2.70
C VAL A 337 4.37 -17.25 -3.17
N LYS A 338 5.27 -16.60 -2.41
CA LYS A 338 6.69 -16.43 -2.76
C LYS A 338 7.65 -17.20 -1.85
N SER A 339 7.14 -17.83 -0.79
CA SER A 339 7.92 -18.40 0.32
C SER A 339 8.92 -17.41 0.96
N TYR A 340 8.55 -16.12 0.98
CA TYR A 340 9.38 -15.04 1.52
C TYR A 340 9.00 -14.72 2.96
N LEU A 341 10.00 -14.82 3.85
CA LEU A 341 9.90 -14.44 5.25
C LEU A 341 10.51 -13.05 5.43
N TYR A 342 9.66 -12.08 5.79
CA TYR A 342 10.04 -10.71 6.10
C TYR A 342 10.18 -10.56 7.62
N VAL A 343 11.30 -10.00 8.06
CA VAL A 343 11.67 -9.88 9.48
C VAL A 343 12.06 -8.44 9.79
N ALA A 344 11.45 -7.85 10.82
CA ALA A 344 11.83 -6.54 11.32
C ALA A 344 13.04 -6.68 12.26
N ASP A 345 14.23 -6.42 11.71
CA ASP A 345 15.53 -6.61 12.35
C ASP A 345 15.90 -5.34 13.16
N TYR A 346 15.18 -5.22 14.28
CA TYR A 346 14.99 -4.05 15.13
C TYR A 346 16.26 -3.22 15.41
N ASN A 347 17.27 -3.80 16.05
CA ASN A 347 18.50 -3.07 16.43
C ASN A 347 19.44 -2.85 15.23
N ASN A 348 19.26 -3.58 14.13
CA ASN A 348 19.97 -3.34 12.87
C ASN A 348 19.23 -2.33 11.97
N HIS A 349 18.07 -1.83 12.41
CA HIS A 349 17.23 -0.81 11.77
C HIS A 349 16.95 -1.09 10.28
N ARG A 350 16.60 -2.34 9.99
CA ARG A 350 16.33 -2.82 8.63
C ARG A 350 15.18 -3.83 8.61
N ILE A 351 14.59 -4.02 7.44
CA ILE A 351 13.76 -5.20 7.16
C ILE A 351 14.61 -6.18 6.35
N GLN A 352 14.78 -7.38 6.88
CA GLN A 352 15.41 -8.50 6.19
C GLN A 352 14.33 -9.36 5.50
N ARG A 353 14.63 -9.87 4.30
CA ARG A 353 13.82 -10.87 3.60
C ARG A 353 14.65 -12.13 3.33
N TYR A 354 14.12 -13.28 3.77
CA TYR A 354 14.70 -14.61 3.56
C TYR A 354 13.82 -15.45 2.63
N THR A 355 14.41 -16.34 1.84
CA THR A 355 13.68 -17.36 1.07
C THR A 355 13.74 -18.67 1.85
N VAL A 356 12.65 -19.04 2.53
CA VAL A 356 12.64 -20.15 3.50
C VAL A 356 12.92 -21.47 2.81
N GLY A 357 13.81 -22.28 3.39
CA GLY A 357 14.26 -23.55 2.82
C GLY A 357 15.28 -23.43 1.68
N VAL A 358 15.57 -22.22 1.19
CA VAL A 358 16.52 -21.97 0.09
C VAL A 358 17.78 -21.24 0.56
N SER A 359 17.66 -20.26 1.47
CA SER A 359 18.85 -19.59 2.02
C SER A 359 18.65 -19.05 3.44
N THR A 360 19.69 -19.17 4.25
CA THR A 360 19.83 -18.52 5.56
C THR A 360 20.37 -17.09 5.47
N ASN A 361 20.75 -16.62 4.26
CA ASN A 361 21.14 -15.23 4.03
C ASN A 361 19.92 -14.35 3.74
N GLY A 362 19.72 -13.31 4.56
CA GLY A 362 18.67 -12.32 4.37
C GLY A 362 19.12 -11.18 3.47
N THR A 363 18.23 -10.74 2.58
CA THR A 363 18.39 -9.52 1.78
C THR A 363 17.80 -8.33 2.53
N THR A 364 18.53 -7.22 2.68
CA THR A 364 17.93 -5.95 3.12
C THR A 364 16.91 -5.48 2.08
N VAL A 365 15.65 -5.28 2.48
CA VAL A 365 14.58 -4.81 1.57
C VAL A 365 13.98 -3.46 1.99
N ALA A 366 14.32 -2.95 3.18
CA ALA A 366 14.07 -1.58 3.61
C ALA A 366 15.01 -1.20 4.77
N GLY A 367 15.32 0.09 4.92
CA GLY A 367 16.25 0.58 5.93
C GLY A 367 17.70 0.10 5.71
N GLY A 368 18.45 -0.10 6.80
CA GLY A 368 19.85 -0.55 6.76
C GLY A 368 20.88 0.54 6.40
N ASN A 369 20.45 1.71 5.93
CA ASN A 369 21.30 2.88 5.65
C ASN A 369 21.64 3.69 6.92
N GLY A 370 21.98 2.98 8.00
CA GLY A 370 22.15 3.53 9.34
C GLY A 370 20.83 3.92 10.04
N ILE A 371 20.96 4.23 11.33
CA ILE A 371 19.91 4.81 12.16
C ILE A 371 19.50 6.20 11.65
N GLY A 372 18.20 6.48 11.57
CA GLY A 372 17.71 7.85 11.38
C GLY A 372 16.30 7.96 10.81
N SER A 373 15.88 9.20 10.59
CA SER A 373 14.54 9.57 10.10
C SER A 373 14.49 9.90 8.61
N GLY A 374 15.59 9.71 7.86
CA GLY A 374 15.59 9.82 6.40
C GLY A 374 14.60 8.87 5.73
N SER A 375 14.28 9.12 4.45
CA SER A 375 13.39 8.23 3.66
C SER A 375 14.03 6.88 3.32
N GLN A 376 15.37 6.79 3.34
CA GLN A 376 16.13 5.55 3.15
C GLN A 376 16.46 4.84 4.48
N GLN A 377 16.03 5.39 5.60
CA GLN A 377 16.41 4.97 6.96
C GLN A 377 15.20 4.52 7.77
N LEU A 378 15.48 3.74 8.81
CA LEU A 378 14.54 3.36 9.86
C LEU A 378 15.21 3.62 11.21
N TYR A 379 14.41 3.59 12.27
CA TYR A 379 14.89 3.61 13.65
C TYR A 379 13.97 2.70 14.48
N LEU A 380 14.54 1.59 14.97
CA LEU A 380 13.86 0.59 15.81
C LEU A 380 12.51 0.11 15.21
N PRO A 381 12.50 -0.47 13.99
CA PRO A 381 11.27 -0.95 13.37
C PRO A 381 10.72 -2.19 14.11
N TYR A 382 9.52 -2.09 14.68
CA TYR A 382 8.90 -3.20 15.42
C TYR A 382 8.25 -4.24 14.51
N SER A 383 7.50 -3.80 13.49
CA SER A 383 6.66 -4.70 12.69
C SER A 383 6.68 -4.39 11.20
N VAL A 384 6.36 -5.42 10.41
CA VAL A 384 6.31 -5.42 8.95
C VAL A 384 5.09 -6.21 8.48
N CYS A 385 4.43 -5.73 7.43
CA CYS A 385 3.53 -6.53 6.60
C CYS A 385 3.68 -6.12 5.13
N VAL A 386 3.25 -6.98 4.20
CA VAL A 386 3.40 -6.77 2.76
C VAL A 386 2.05 -6.84 2.08
N SER A 387 1.73 -5.84 1.25
CA SER A 387 0.52 -5.81 0.44
C SER A 387 0.52 -6.95 -0.56
N LYS A 388 -0.51 -7.81 -0.51
CA LYS A 388 -0.65 -8.95 -1.41
C LYS A 388 -0.96 -8.51 -2.86
N ILE A 389 -1.56 -7.32 -3.03
CA ILE A 389 -1.87 -6.73 -4.33
C ILE A 389 -0.64 -6.04 -4.96
N THR A 390 0.06 -5.18 -4.20
CA THR A 390 1.09 -4.26 -4.74
C THR A 390 2.53 -4.68 -4.45
N ASN A 391 2.73 -5.69 -3.60
CA ASN A 391 4.03 -6.08 -3.05
C ASN A 391 4.76 -4.94 -2.29
N ALA A 392 4.07 -3.85 -1.94
CA ALA A 392 4.61 -2.79 -1.12
C ALA A 392 4.77 -3.25 0.34
N ILE A 393 5.90 -2.92 0.94
CA ILE A 393 6.27 -3.26 2.31
C ILE A 393 5.83 -2.10 3.22
N TYR A 394 5.00 -2.40 4.20
CA TYR A 394 4.55 -1.47 5.24
C TYR A 394 5.33 -1.79 6.52
N ILE A 395 5.80 -0.74 7.21
CA ILE A 395 6.74 -0.86 8.32
C ILE A 395 6.32 0.06 9.47
N ALA A 396 6.17 -0.49 10.68
CA ALA A 396 6.09 0.28 11.90
C ALA A 396 7.50 0.76 12.25
N ASP A 397 7.83 2.00 11.87
CA ASP A 397 9.14 2.63 12.05
C ASP A 397 9.11 3.40 13.39
N SER A 398 9.08 2.61 14.47
CA SER A 398 8.53 3.02 15.77
C SER A 398 9.38 4.03 16.52
N GLY A 399 10.71 3.94 16.43
CA GLY A 399 11.62 4.96 16.97
C GLY A 399 11.46 6.32 16.28
N ASN A 400 11.07 6.31 15.00
CA ASN A 400 10.69 7.51 14.24
C ASN A 400 9.20 7.88 14.39
N ASN A 401 8.44 7.19 15.24
CA ASN A 401 7.03 7.45 15.53
C ASN A 401 6.16 7.59 14.26
N ARG A 402 6.37 6.69 13.29
CA ARG A 402 5.74 6.73 11.97
C ARG A 402 5.49 5.35 11.36
N VAL A 403 4.65 5.30 10.33
CA VAL A 403 4.57 4.17 9.41
C VAL A 403 5.21 4.54 8.08
N GLN A 404 6.09 3.67 7.60
CA GLN A 404 6.78 3.77 6.32
C GLN A 404 6.17 2.80 5.29
N ARG A 405 5.99 3.25 4.04
CA ARG A 405 5.60 2.43 2.89
C ARG A 405 6.71 2.44 1.85
N TRP A 406 7.33 1.28 1.62
CA TRP A 406 8.33 1.06 0.59
C TRP A 406 7.68 0.32 -0.58
N SER A 407 7.74 0.88 -1.78
CA SER A 407 7.32 0.14 -2.99
C SER A 407 8.29 -1.02 -3.25
N SER A 408 7.83 -2.10 -3.89
CA SER A 408 8.69 -3.27 -4.16
C SER A 408 9.94 -2.87 -4.95
N GLY A 409 11.13 -3.21 -4.43
CA GLY A 409 12.43 -2.85 -5.02
C GLY A 409 12.85 -1.38 -4.85
N ALA A 410 12.13 -0.56 -4.07
CA ALA A 410 12.53 0.82 -3.81
C ALA A 410 13.72 0.92 -2.85
N THR A 411 14.57 1.94 -3.05
CA THR A 411 15.67 2.30 -2.13
C THR A 411 15.24 3.27 -1.03
N SER A 412 14.02 3.78 -1.09
CA SER A 412 13.42 4.70 -0.12
C SER A 412 11.94 4.40 0.11
N GLY A 413 11.44 4.80 1.28
CA GLY A 413 10.04 4.75 1.65
C GLY A 413 9.38 6.13 1.73
N VAL A 414 8.05 6.10 1.73
CA VAL A 414 7.19 7.26 1.98
C VAL A 414 6.54 7.12 3.36
N THR A 415 6.64 8.16 4.19
CA THR A 415 5.86 8.24 5.44
C THR A 415 4.38 8.33 5.10
N ILE A 416 3.56 7.39 5.57
CA ILE A 416 2.10 7.40 5.35
C ILE A 416 1.31 7.83 6.61
N ALA A 417 1.84 7.55 7.81
CA ALA A 417 1.27 7.98 9.09
C ALA A 417 2.36 8.40 10.08
N GLY A 418 2.03 9.22 11.08
CA GLY A 418 2.95 9.65 12.15
C GLY A 418 3.78 10.91 11.84
N ASN A 419 4.84 11.10 12.61
CA ASN A 419 5.78 12.23 12.50
C ASN A 419 5.16 13.65 12.56
N GLY A 420 4.09 13.84 13.34
CA GLY A 420 3.59 15.17 13.76
C GLY A 420 3.05 16.08 12.65
N ALA A 421 2.91 15.61 11.41
CA ALA A 421 2.46 16.42 10.29
C ALA A 421 0.97 16.77 10.42
N LEU A 422 0.66 18.01 10.81
CA LEU A 422 -0.70 18.54 10.97
C LEU A 422 -1.41 18.70 9.61
N THR A 423 -1.91 17.62 9.04
CA THR A 423 -2.86 17.62 7.91
C THR A 423 -4.29 17.96 8.38
N SER A 424 -4.40 19.14 9.00
CA SER A 424 -5.57 20.00 9.26
C SER A 424 -6.88 19.47 9.84
N ASN A 425 -7.14 18.15 9.93
CA ASN A 425 -8.38 17.61 10.53
C ASN A 425 -8.23 16.33 11.37
N TYR A 426 -7.09 15.64 11.34
CA TYR A 426 -6.86 14.43 12.15
C TYR A 426 -5.45 14.43 12.75
N SER A 427 -5.32 14.15 14.04
CA SER A 427 -4.03 14.01 14.73
C SER A 427 -3.40 12.64 14.46
N THR A 428 -2.81 12.50 13.27
CA THR A 428 -2.10 11.30 12.80
C THR A 428 -0.77 11.01 13.52
N SER A 429 -0.49 11.72 14.63
CA SER A 429 0.65 11.52 15.51
C SER A 429 0.54 10.17 16.23
N LEU A 430 1.29 9.19 15.73
CA LEU A 430 1.56 7.91 16.38
C LEU A 430 2.67 8.09 17.43
N PHE A 431 2.60 7.37 18.54
CA PHE A 431 3.66 7.28 19.53
C PHE A 431 3.75 5.85 20.10
N GLY A 432 4.85 5.14 19.81
CA GLY A 432 4.96 3.71 20.15
C GLY A 432 4.01 2.82 19.33
N ALA A 433 4.12 2.90 18.00
CA ALA A 433 3.44 1.98 17.08
C ALA A 433 4.08 0.59 17.16
N MET A 434 3.33 -0.46 17.54
CA MET A 434 3.90 -1.78 17.85
C MET A 434 3.69 -2.81 16.73
N ASP A 435 2.46 -2.97 16.25
CA ASP A 435 2.14 -3.91 15.17
C ASP A 435 1.26 -3.26 14.10
N ILE A 436 1.38 -3.78 12.88
CA ILE A 436 0.69 -3.29 11.70
C ILE A 436 0.15 -4.43 10.84
N ARG A 437 -1.09 -4.28 10.37
CA ARG A 437 -1.78 -5.27 9.53
C ARG A 437 -2.61 -4.57 8.47
N LEU A 438 -2.53 -5.07 7.24
CA LEU A 438 -3.45 -4.70 6.17
C LEU A 438 -4.76 -5.49 6.33
N SER A 439 -5.87 -4.92 5.87
CA SER A 439 -7.10 -5.69 5.61
C SER A 439 -6.88 -6.67 4.47
N ILE A 440 -7.73 -7.70 4.36
CA ILE A 440 -7.61 -8.79 3.36
C ILE A 440 -7.56 -8.32 1.90
N ASN A 441 -8.04 -7.11 1.63
CA ASN A 441 -8.11 -6.44 0.34
C ASN A 441 -7.14 -5.23 0.19
N ASP A 442 -6.16 -5.09 1.11
CA ASP A 442 -5.22 -3.96 1.20
C ASP A 442 -5.84 -2.54 1.27
N THR A 443 -7.15 -2.39 1.48
CA THR A 443 -7.83 -1.07 1.52
C THR A 443 -7.67 -0.30 2.84
N ASN A 444 -7.27 -0.99 3.92
CA ASN A 444 -7.07 -0.39 5.24
C ASN A 444 -5.76 -0.89 5.85
N LEU A 445 -5.07 0.00 6.57
CA LEU A 445 -3.98 -0.37 7.46
C LEU A 445 -4.41 -0.15 8.91
N PHE A 446 -4.29 -1.19 9.74
CA PHE A 446 -4.44 -1.10 11.18
C PHE A 446 -3.07 -0.92 11.84
N VAL A 447 -3.00 -0.09 12.89
CA VAL A 447 -1.76 0.22 13.63
C VAL A 447 -2.07 0.24 15.13
N SER A 448 -1.44 -0.63 15.91
CA SER A 448 -1.56 -0.62 17.37
C SER A 448 -0.60 0.42 17.98
N GLU A 449 -1.10 1.20 18.93
CA GLU A 449 -0.36 2.29 19.56
C GLU A 449 -0.39 2.09 21.08
N MET A 450 0.66 1.46 21.59
CA MET A 450 0.73 0.97 22.97
C MET A 450 0.64 2.11 23.98
N ASN A 451 1.38 3.21 23.75
CA ASN A 451 1.52 4.30 24.72
C ASN A 451 0.25 5.13 24.90
N TYR A 452 -0.64 5.15 23.89
CA TYR A 452 -1.96 5.79 23.96
C TYR A 452 -3.11 4.77 24.11
N ASN A 453 -2.79 3.51 24.42
CA ASN A 453 -3.77 2.45 24.71
C ASN A 453 -4.87 2.30 23.63
N ARG A 454 -4.53 2.46 22.34
CA ARG A 454 -5.49 2.52 21.22
C ARG A 454 -5.03 1.79 19.97
N VAL A 455 -5.96 1.54 19.05
CA VAL A 455 -5.67 1.04 17.70
C VAL A 455 -6.30 1.94 16.65
N TRP A 456 -5.50 2.35 15.68
CA TRP A 456 -5.93 3.10 14.51
C TRP A 456 -6.33 2.17 13.36
N ARG A 457 -7.27 2.64 12.54
CA ARG A 457 -7.48 2.22 11.16
C ARG A 457 -7.24 3.44 10.27
N PHE A 458 -6.40 3.27 9.27
CA PHE A 458 -6.14 4.25 8.23
C PHE A 458 -6.65 3.71 6.90
N LYS A 459 -7.47 4.50 6.19
CA LYS A 459 -7.95 4.12 4.86
C LYS A 459 -6.86 4.38 3.81
N LEU A 460 -6.43 3.33 3.11
CA LEU A 460 -5.52 3.40 1.99
C LEU A 460 -6.28 3.75 0.69
N VAL A 461 -5.53 4.25 -0.30
CA VAL A 461 -6.03 4.81 -1.57
C VAL A 461 -5.04 4.45 -2.67
#